data_AF-A0A258P4F2-F1
#
_entry.id   AF-A0A258P4F2-F1
#
_cell.length_a   1.000
_cell.length_b   1.000
_cell.length_c   1.000
_cell.angle_alpha   90.00
_cell.angle_beta   90.00
_cell.angle_gamma   90.00
#
_symmetry.space_group_name_H-M   'P 1'
#
loop_
_entity.id
_entity.type
_entity.pdbx_description
1 polymer ?
#
loop_
_entity_poly.entity_id
_entity_poly.type
_entity_poly.pdbx_seq_one_letter_code
_entity_poly.pdbx_strand_id
1 'polypeptide(L)'
;MGNAITQDTRALWLMLVRDGGWWTAAMLTHHWRPTFAPHEVQQAVDALEAGGFLASRDQGDKAHTRIYAFTSECKTLPDLPPATALGGVL
;
A
#
# COMPACT_ATOMS: atom_id res chain seq x y z
N MET A 1 6.68 -3.24 -20.68
CA MET A 1 5.59 -4.25 -20.55
C MET A 1 6.02 -5.25 -19.49
N GLY A 2 5.19 -5.42 -18.46
CA GLY A 2 5.53 -6.09 -17.21
C GLY A 2 5.28 -5.15 -16.03
N ASN A 3 4.01 -4.81 -15.76
CA ASN A 3 3.59 -4.21 -14.48
C ASN A 3 3.67 -5.31 -13.39
N ALA A 4 4.85 -5.88 -13.20
CA ALA A 4 5.09 -6.88 -12.18
C ALA A 4 5.24 -6.11 -10.87
N ILE A 5 4.12 -5.91 -10.18
CA ILE A 5 4.15 -5.62 -8.75
C ILE A 5 5.06 -6.68 -8.12
N THR A 6 6.23 -6.26 -7.66
CA THR A 6 7.22 -7.18 -7.10
C THR A 6 6.64 -7.83 -5.85
N GLN A 7 7.18 -8.99 -5.46
CA GLN A 7 6.75 -9.69 -4.26
C GLN A 7 6.80 -8.78 -3.01
N ASP A 8 7.77 -7.87 -2.98
CA ASP A 8 7.96 -6.88 -1.92
C ASP A 8 6.85 -5.83 -1.92
N THR A 9 6.50 -5.32 -3.12
CA THR A 9 5.39 -4.37 -3.31
C THR A 9 4.06 -5.01 -2.89
N ARG A 10 3.86 -6.30 -3.21
CA ARG A 10 2.69 -7.07 -2.74
C ARG A 10 2.66 -7.18 -1.22
N ALA A 11 3.80 -7.47 -0.60
CA ALA A 11 3.88 -7.60 0.86
C ALA A 11 3.61 -6.27 1.57
N LEU A 12 4.06 -5.14 1.00
CA LEU A 12 3.74 -3.79 1.46
C LEU A 12 2.24 -3.51 1.36
N TRP A 13 1.61 -3.83 0.22
CA TRP A 13 0.17 -3.67 0.04
C TRP A 13 -0.64 -4.52 1.04
N LEU A 14 -0.26 -5.78 1.27
CA LEU A 14 -0.91 -6.66 2.25
C LEU A 14 -0.83 -6.10 3.67
N MET A 15 0.31 -5.51 4.04
CA MET A 15 0.50 -4.91 5.35
C MET A 15 -0.43 -3.69 5.52
N LEU A 16 -0.52 -2.83 4.51
CA LEU A 16 -1.45 -1.68 4.50
C LEU A 16 -2.92 -2.10 4.57
N VAL A 17 -3.29 -3.16 3.85
CA VAL A 17 -4.66 -3.73 3.89
C VAL A 17 -4.97 -4.32 5.26
N ARG A 18 -4.02 -5.02 5.89
CA ARG A 18 -4.21 -5.70 7.17
C ARG A 18 -4.25 -4.73 8.35
N ASP A 19 -3.29 -3.81 8.43
CA ASP A 19 -3.22 -2.86 9.55
C ASP A 19 -4.33 -1.81 9.44
N GLY A 20 -4.68 -1.44 8.20
CA GLY A 20 -5.61 -0.37 7.92
C GLY A 20 -5.03 0.99 8.30
N GLY A 21 -5.71 2.06 7.90
CA GLY A 21 -5.30 3.42 8.22
C GLY A 21 -4.30 4.05 7.25
N TRP A 22 -3.81 5.23 7.62
CA TRP A 22 -3.04 6.11 6.76
C TRP A 22 -1.57 6.12 7.16
N TRP A 23 -0.71 5.82 6.20
CA TRP A 23 0.72 5.61 6.40
C TRP A 23 1.52 6.61 5.58
N THR A 24 2.56 7.17 6.18
CA THR A 24 3.57 7.95 5.43
C THR A 24 4.63 7.00 4.87
N ALA A 25 5.28 7.39 3.77
CA ALA A 25 6.44 6.66 3.26
C ALA A 25 7.56 6.51 4.31
N ALA A 26 7.72 7.51 5.18
CA ALA A 26 8.67 7.46 6.30
C ALA A 26 8.32 6.38 7.34
N MET A 27 7.04 6.24 7.71
CA MET A 27 6.58 5.18 8.61
C MET A 27 6.77 3.79 8.00
N LEU A 28 6.44 3.64 6.71
CA LEU A 28 6.66 2.39 5.97
C LEU A 28 8.15 2.05 5.91
N THR A 29 8.99 3.04 5.59
CA THR A 29 10.44 2.84 5.60
C THR A 29 10.93 2.38 6.96
N HIS A 30 10.52 3.02 8.04
CA HIS A 30 10.95 2.64 9.39
C HIS A 30 10.50 1.22 9.77
N HIS A 31 9.27 0.85 9.43
CA HIS A 31 8.70 -0.47 9.72
C HIS A 31 9.46 -1.60 8.99
N TRP A 32 10.00 -1.32 7.81
CA TRP A 32 10.63 -2.30 6.95
C TRP A 32 12.17 -2.28 6.99
N ARG A 33 12.76 -1.50 7.89
CA ARG A 33 14.22 -1.53 8.11
C ARG A 33 14.64 -2.85 8.77
N PRO A 34 15.82 -3.39 8.41
CA PRO A 34 16.76 -2.92 7.38
C PRO A 34 16.49 -3.49 5.98
N THR A 35 15.38 -4.20 5.78
CA THR A 35 15.08 -4.99 4.59
C THR A 35 14.94 -4.16 3.31
N PHE A 36 14.40 -2.95 3.40
CA PHE A 36 14.23 -2.05 2.24
C PHE A 36 14.85 -0.68 2.48
N ALA A 37 15.42 -0.13 1.42
CA ALA A 37 15.88 1.25 1.39
C ALA A 37 14.69 2.21 1.23
N PRO A 38 14.82 3.48 1.70
CA PRO A 38 13.73 4.46 1.61
C PRO A 38 13.24 4.69 0.17
N HIS A 39 14.13 4.64 -0.81
CA HIS A 39 13.79 4.86 -2.22
C HIS A 39 13.02 3.69 -2.82
N GLU A 40 13.28 2.45 -2.39
CA GLU A 40 12.54 1.26 -2.83
C GLU A 40 11.12 1.28 -2.30
N VAL A 41 10.95 1.66 -1.03
CA VAL A 41 9.63 1.85 -0.42
C VAL A 41 8.85 2.94 -1.14
N GLN A 42 9.48 4.08 -1.46
CA GLN A 42 8.82 5.15 -2.20
C GLN A 42 8.40 4.68 -3.60
N GLN A 43 9.28 4.01 -4.35
CA GLN A 43 8.97 3.47 -5.68
C GLN A 43 7.82 2.45 -5.63
N ALA A 44 7.79 1.58 -4.62
CA ALA A 44 6.73 0.60 -4.44
C ALA A 44 5.37 1.28 -4.18
N VAL A 45 5.36 2.30 -3.32
CA VAL A 45 4.14 3.04 -2.99
C VAL A 45 3.65 3.86 -4.18
N ASP A 46 4.55 4.54 -4.91
CA ASP A 46 4.21 5.25 -6.16
C ASP A 46 3.63 4.29 -7.22
N ALA A 47 4.19 3.10 -7.37
CA ALA A 47 3.68 2.09 -8.30
C ALA A 47 2.27 1.60 -7.90
N LEU A 48 2.02 1.42 -6.60
CA LEU A 48 0.70 1.03 -6.08
C LEU A 48 -0.33 2.16 -6.23
N GLU A 49 0.05 3.41 -5.97
CA GLU A 49 -0.77 4.60 -6.21
C GLU A 49 -1.12 4.72 -7.69
N ALA A 50 -0.13 4.67 -8.59
CA ALA A 50 -0.34 4.75 -10.04
C ALA A 50 -1.20 3.59 -10.58
N GLY A 51 -1.15 2.42 -9.94
CA GLY A 51 -1.99 1.28 -10.26
C GLY A 51 -3.43 1.35 -9.71
N GLY A 52 -3.73 2.32 -8.85
CA GLY A 52 -5.01 2.46 -8.15
C GLY A 52 -5.22 1.42 -7.03
N PHE A 53 -4.14 0.83 -6.52
CA PHE A 53 -4.17 -0.13 -5.40
C PHE A 53 -4.10 0.56 -4.03
N LEU A 54 -3.66 1.82 -3.99
CA LEU A 54 -3.63 2.67 -2.81
C LEU A 54 -4.26 4.02 -3.12
N ALA A 55 -4.93 4.60 -2.12
CA ALA A 55 -5.34 5.99 -2.13
C ALA A 55 -4.22 6.83 -1.52
N SER A 56 -3.92 7.96 -2.14
CA SER A 56 -3.02 8.97 -1.60
C SER A 56 -3.81 10.23 -1.23
N ARG A 57 -3.35 10.95 -0.21
CA ARG A 57 -3.79 12.31 0.07
C ARG A 57 -2.70 13.07 0.83
N ASP A 58 -2.78 14.39 0.82
CA ASP A 58 -1.89 15.22 1.61
C ASP A 58 -2.33 15.22 3.08
N GLN A 59 -1.37 15.04 3.99
CA GLN A 59 -1.58 15.03 5.43
C GLN A 59 -1.70 16.47 5.97
N GLY A 60 -2.84 17.12 5.72
CA GLY A 60 -3.19 18.41 6.32
C GLY A 60 -2.08 19.48 6.22
N ASP A 61 -2.03 20.37 7.22
CA ASP A 61 -1.20 21.59 7.35
C ASP A 61 0.28 21.49 6.91
N LYS A 62 0.82 20.28 6.76
CA LYS A 62 2.13 20.02 6.17
C LYS A 62 2.00 19.74 4.68
N ALA A 63 2.05 20.81 3.87
CA ALA A 63 1.90 20.83 2.40
C ALA A 63 2.83 19.91 1.56
N HIS A 64 3.59 19.01 2.18
CA HIS A 64 4.53 18.11 1.51
C HIS A 64 4.53 16.68 2.06
N THR A 65 3.64 16.34 2.99
CA THR A 65 3.58 14.98 3.55
C THR A 65 2.44 14.21 2.92
N ARG A 66 2.76 13.35 1.95
CA ARG A 66 1.77 12.44 1.35
C ARG A 66 1.57 11.22 2.25
N ILE A 67 0.31 10.91 2.53
CA ILE A 67 -0.12 9.71 3.23
C ILE A 67 -0.86 8.79 2.28
N TYR A 68 -0.70 7.50 2.52
CA TYR A 68 -1.19 6.42 1.69
C TYR A 68 -2.03 5.47 2.53
N ALA A 69 -3.16 5.03 2.00
CA ALA A 69 -4.01 4.05 2.66
C ALA A 69 -4.64 3.13 1.63
N PHE A 70 -4.98 1.92 2.06
CA PHE A 70 -5.92 1.10 1.32
C PHE A 70 -7.35 1.55 1.68
N THR A 71 -8.14 1.94 0.68
CA THR A 71 -9.55 2.31 0.85
C THR A 71 -10.45 1.35 0.07
N SER A 72 -11.75 1.37 0.35
CA SER A 72 -12.72 0.53 -0.35
C SER A 72 -12.84 0.81 -1.86
N GLU A 73 -12.30 1.94 -2.32
CA GLU A 73 -12.25 2.32 -3.73
C GLU A 73 -10.99 1.80 -4.44
N CYS A 74 -10.00 1.31 -3.68
CA CYS A 74 -8.79 0.75 -4.23
C CYS A 74 -9.04 -0.61 -4.88
N LYS A 75 -8.35 -0.86 -5.99
CA LYS A 75 -8.36 -2.18 -6.64
C LYS A 75 -7.70 -3.20 -5.70
N THR A 76 -8.28 -4.40 -5.64
CA THR A 76 -7.63 -5.54 -5.03
C THR A 76 -6.65 -6.18 -6.02
N LEU A 77 -5.50 -6.63 -5.54
CA LEU A 77 -4.61 -7.42 -6.41
C LEU A 77 -5.35 -8.69 -6.88
N PRO A 78 -5.30 -9.01 -8.19
CA PRO A 78 -6.09 -10.09 -8.79
C PRO A 78 -5.72 -11.50 -8.31
N ASP A 79 -4.67 -11.63 -7.48
CA ASP A 79 -4.19 -12.88 -6.91
C ASP A 79 -4.60 -13.07 -5.43
N LEU A 80 -5.48 -12.21 -4.91
CA LEU A 80 -6.16 -12.48 -3.65
C LEU A 80 -7.65 -12.70 -3.90
N PRO A 81 -8.25 -13.76 -3.30
CA PRO A 81 -9.70 -13.80 -3.23
C PRO A 81 -10.16 -12.49 -2.59
N PRO A 82 -11.25 -11.88 -3.09
CA PRO A 82 -11.77 -10.66 -2.50
C PRO A 82 -11.94 -10.88 -0.99
N ALA A 83 -11.56 -9.89 -0.17
CA ALA A 83 -11.67 -9.93 1.29
C ALA A 83 -13.12 -10.21 1.79
N THR A 84 -14.09 -10.22 0.88
CA THR A 84 -15.46 -10.71 1.07
C THR A 84 -15.58 -12.25 1.23
N ALA A 85 -14.50 -13.03 1.09
CA ALA A 85 -14.53 -14.49 1.22
C ALA A 85 -14.17 -15.05 2.62
N LEU A 86 -13.93 -14.19 3.64
CA LEU A 86 -13.67 -14.62 5.03
C LEU A 86 -14.77 -14.20 6.02
N GLY A 87 -15.95 -13.80 5.53
CA GLY A 87 -17.06 -13.34 6.36
C GLY A 87 -18.41 -13.99 6.06
N GLY A 88 -18.44 -15.15 5.41
CA GLY A 88 -19.69 -15.75 4.93
C GLY A 88 -19.76 -17.26 5.14
N VAL A 89 -20.65 -17.64 6.06
CA VAL A 89 -21.32 -18.94 6.22
C VAL A 89 -20.72 -19.89 7.27
N LEU A 90 -21.38 -19.84 8.44
CA LEU A 90 -21.87 -20.92 9.32
C LEU A 90 -21.09 -22.24 9.37
#